data_AF-A0A5S9MK12-F1
#
_entry.id   AF-A0A5S9MK12-F1
#
_cell.length_a   1.000
_cell.length_b   1.000
_cell.length_c   1.000
_cell.angle_alpha   90.00
_cell.angle_beta   90.00
_cell.angle_gamma   90.00
#
_symmetry.space_group_name_H-M   'P 1'
#
loop_
_entity.id
_entity.type
_entity.pdbx_description
1 polymer ?
#
loop_
_entity_poly.entity_id
_entity_poly.type
_entity_poly.pdbx_seq_one_letter_code
_entity_poly.pdbx_strand_id
1 'polypeptide(L)'
;MPAPYVFYESVAASYHIVSYIPRPFAITKGHAELIEKYSIAVIKDRDYFETHPSFEHPDSIYWAHDDYLKSEEEVVDDLVRVASFFKADAITTNNELFIAPMAKAAERLGLRGAG
;
A
#
# COMPACT_ATOMS: atom_id res chain seq x y z
N MET A 1 7.87 3.87 14.24
CA MET A 1 7.76 4.18 12.80
C MET A 1 7.37 5.64 12.64
N PRO A 2 7.86 6.37 11.61
CA PRO A 2 7.42 7.74 11.36
C PRO A 2 5.93 7.76 11.02
N ALA A 3 5.22 8.80 11.47
CA ALA A 3 3.83 9.00 11.15
C ALA A 3 3.66 9.26 9.63
N PRO A 4 2.48 8.95 9.03
CA PRO A 4 2.24 9.07 7.59
C PRO A 4 2.66 10.43 6.99
N TYR A 5 2.49 11.53 7.74
CA TYR A 5 2.86 12.87 7.27
C TYR A 5 4.34 13.00 6.90
N VAL A 6 5.25 12.40 7.68
CA VAL A 6 6.69 12.49 7.41
C VAL A 6 7.05 11.65 6.18
N PHE A 7 6.41 10.49 6.03
CA PHE A 7 6.79 9.53 5.00
C PHE A 7 6.47 10.05 3.59
N TYR A 8 5.21 10.38 3.31
CA TYR A 8 4.80 10.75 1.95
C TYR A 8 5.48 12.04 1.48
N GLU A 9 5.55 13.06 2.33
CA GLU A 9 6.19 14.32 1.99
C GLU A 9 7.69 14.15 1.73
N SER A 10 8.40 13.41 2.60
CA SER A 10 9.85 13.20 2.43
C SER A 10 10.18 12.40 1.18
N VAL A 11 9.41 11.36 0.87
CA VAL A 11 9.64 10.54 -0.31
C VAL A 11 9.29 11.32 -1.58
N ALA A 12 8.18 12.08 -1.57
CA ALA A 12 7.74 12.85 -2.73
C ALA A 12 8.70 13.98 -3.11
N ALA A 13 9.56 14.43 -2.19
CA ALA A 13 10.60 15.41 -2.48
C ALA A 13 11.64 14.92 -3.49
N SER A 14 11.83 13.59 -3.61
CA SER A 14 12.87 13.00 -4.48
C SER A 14 12.36 11.91 -5.42
N TYR A 15 11.14 11.39 -5.22
CA TYR A 15 10.61 10.23 -5.96
C TYR A 15 9.15 10.42 -6.34
N HIS A 16 8.74 9.81 -7.45
CA HIS A 16 7.33 9.64 -7.78
C HIS A 16 6.75 8.46 -7.00
N ILE A 17 5.63 8.66 -6.31
CA ILE A 17 5.03 7.65 -5.44
C ILE A 17 3.82 7.01 -6.13
N VAL A 18 3.79 5.68 -6.16
CA VAL A 18 2.59 4.90 -6.46
C VAL A 18 2.17 4.20 -5.17
N SER A 19 0.94 4.47 -4.72
CA SER A 19 0.42 3.88 -3.48
C SER A 19 -0.51 2.72 -3.76
N TYR A 20 -0.10 1.51 -3.39
CA TYR A 20 -0.98 0.34 -3.37
C TYR A 20 -1.57 0.15 -1.97
N ILE A 21 -2.89 0.04 -1.90
CA ILE A 21 -3.67 -0.09 -0.67
C ILE A 21 -4.39 -1.44 -0.70
N PRO A 22 -3.77 -2.51 -0.18
CA PRO A 22 -4.40 -3.83 -0.12
C PRO A 22 -5.57 -3.88 0.86
N ARG A 23 -5.57 -3.03 1.90
CA ARG A 23 -6.63 -2.97 2.91
C ARG A 23 -7.23 -1.56 2.98
N PRO A 24 -8.23 -1.23 2.13
CA PRO A 24 -8.83 0.10 2.11
C PRO A 24 -9.38 0.55 3.47
N PHE A 25 -9.95 -0.38 4.24
CA PHE A 25 -10.48 -0.16 5.60
C PHE A 25 -9.42 0.22 6.66
N ALA A 26 -8.13 0.02 6.36
CA ALA A 26 -7.03 0.40 7.26
C ALA A 26 -6.57 1.85 7.07
N ILE A 27 -7.22 2.62 6.19
CA ILE A 27 -6.81 3.98 5.83
C ILE A 27 -7.72 4.99 6.51
N THR A 28 -7.14 5.80 7.41
CA THR A 28 -7.85 6.94 8.01
C THR A 28 -8.02 8.07 7.01
N LYS A 29 -8.94 9.00 7.30
CA LYS A 29 -9.18 10.17 6.47
C LYS A 29 -7.91 10.99 6.22
N GLY A 30 -7.17 11.33 7.28
CA GLY A 30 -5.92 12.09 7.15
C GLY A 30 -4.83 11.31 6.41
N HIS A 31 -4.83 9.97 6.48
CA HIS A 31 -3.89 9.15 5.71
C HIS A 31 -4.28 9.13 4.22
N ALA A 32 -5.56 8.98 3.89
CA ALA A 32 -6.06 9.09 2.52
C ALA A 32 -5.73 10.47 1.92
N GLU A 33 -5.94 11.56 2.64
CA GLU A 33 -5.58 12.91 2.16
C GLU A 33 -4.10 13.03 1.78
N LEU A 34 -3.20 12.43 2.57
CA LEU A 34 -1.77 12.41 2.28
C LEU A 34 -1.41 11.51 1.09
N ILE A 35 -2.00 10.31 1.02
CA ILE A 35 -1.79 9.39 -0.12
C ILE A 35 -2.17 10.09 -1.42
N GLU A 36 -3.37 10.65 -1.49
CA GLU A 36 -3.93 11.29 -2.67
C GLU A 36 -3.14 12.57 -3.03
N LYS A 37 -2.59 13.29 -2.04
CA LYS A 37 -1.79 14.51 -2.27
C LYS A 37 -0.42 14.22 -2.89
N TYR A 38 0.28 13.18 -2.43
CA TYR A 38 1.69 12.94 -2.77
C TYR A 38 1.91 11.80 -3.76
N SER A 39 0.89 10.99 -4.06
CA SER A 39 1.01 9.87 -5.01
C SER A 39 0.59 10.28 -6.42
N ILE A 40 1.38 9.88 -7.42
CA ILE A 40 1.01 10.03 -8.84
C ILE A 40 -0.06 9.04 -9.27
N ALA A 41 -0.22 7.94 -8.53
CA ALA A 41 -1.27 6.95 -8.73
C ALA A 41 -1.61 6.25 -7.39
N VAL A 42 -2.89 5.91 -7.23
CA VAL A 42 -3.41 5.18 -6.07
C VAL A 42 -4.20 3.97 -6.56
N ILE A 43 -3.87 2.79 -6.05
CA ILE A 43 -4.51 1.53 -6.41
C ILE A 43 -5.04 0.90 -5.13
N LYS A 44 -6.35 0.76 -5.05
CA LYS A 44 -7.03 0.10 -3.92
C LYS A 44 -7.44 -1.31 -4.35
N ASP A 45 -7.43 -2.25 -3.42
CA ASP A 45 -7.98 -3.58 -3.67
C ASP A 45 -9.47 -3.48 -3.98
N ARG A 46 -9.89 -3.95 -5.17
CA ARG A 46 -11.28 -3.87 -5.62
C ARG A 46 -12.16 -4.86 -4.85
N ASP A 47 -11.62 -6.01 -4.48
CA ASP A 47 -12.39 -7.12 -3.90
C ASP A 47 -13.02 -6.71 -2.55
N TYR A 48 -12.35 -5.81 -1.82
CA TYR A 48 -12.91 -5.19 -0.61
C TYR A 48 -14.23 -4.45 -0.89
N PHE A 49 -14.30 -3.67 -1.97
CA PHE A 49 -15.48 -2.87 -2.29
C PHE A 49 -16.65 -3.69 -2.86
N GLU A 50 -16.39 -4.90 -3.35
CA GLU A 50 -17.44 -5.82 -3.78
C GLU A 50 -18.26 -6.33 -2.58
N THR A 51 -17.63 -6.47 -1.41
CA THR A 51 -18.27 -6.91 -0.16
C THR A 51 -18.63 -5.76 0.78
N HIS A 52 -17.91 -4.64 0.69
CA HIS A 52 -18.10 -3.44 1.51
C HIS A 52 -18.19 -2.20 0.60
N PRO A 53 -19.38 -1.84 0.10
CA PRO A 53 -19.56 -0.76 -0.88
C PRO A 53 -19.39 0.66 -0.28
N SER A 54 -18.74 0.79 0.88
CA SER A 54 -18.44 2.07 1.51
C SER A 54 -17.08 2.58 1.06
N PHE A 55 -17.04 3.85 0.68
CA PHE A 55 -15.81 4.60 0.39
C PHE A 55 -15.42 5.54 1.54
N GLU A 56 -16.08 5.41 2.69
CA GLU A 56 -15.80 6.26 3.84
C GLU A 56 -14.48 5.89 4.51
N HIS A 57 -13.73 6.93 4.91
CA HIS A 57 -12.50 6.80 5.66
C HIS A 57 -12.73 7.31 7.10
N PRO A 58 -12.53 6.49 8.14
CA PRO A 58 -12.69 6.92 9.52
C PRO A 58 -11.59 7.90 9.93
N ASP A 59 -11.85 8.77 10.91
CA ASP A 59 -10.85 9.73 11.41
C ASP A 59 -9.70 9.04 12.17
N SER A 60 -9.96 7.91 12.83
CA SER A 60 -8.97 7.15 13.60
C SER A 60 -9.18 5.64 13.45
N ILE A 61 -8.08 4.91 13.30
CA ILE A 61 -8.02 3.44 13.30
C ILE A 61 -6.89 3.05 14.24
N TYR A 62 -7.22 2.35 15.32
CA TYR A 62 -6.21 1.76 16.21
C TYR A 62 -5.76 0.39 15.70
N TRP A 63 -6.71 -0.43 15.25
CA TRP A 63 -6.48 -1.71 14.61
C TRP A 63 -7.52 -1.94 13.51
N ALA A 64 -7.11 -2.55 12.41
CA ALA A 64 -7.99 -2.87 11.29
C ALA A 64 -8.69 -4.20 11.59
N HIS A 65 -10.00 -4.17 11.84
CA HIS A 65 -10.78 -5.32 12.32
C HIS A 65 -11.44 -6.15 11.23
N ASP A 66 -11.53 -5.64 9.99
CA ASP A 66 -12.11 -6.40 8.88
C ASP A 66 -11.14 -7.48 8.40
N ASP A 67 -11.71 -8.59 7.94
CA ASP A 67 -10.95 -9.71 7.39
C ASP A 67 -10.29 -9.32 6.06
N TYR A 68 -9.04 -9.76 5.90
CA TYR A 68 -8.32 -9.70 4.64
C TYR A 68 -8.05 -11.13 4.16
N LEU A 69 -8.83 -11.57 3.18
CA LEU A 69 -8.93 -12.98 2.82
C LEU A 69 -7.89 -13.45 1.78
N LYS A 70 -7.18 -12.51 1.14
CA LYS A 70 -6.11 -12.85 0.19
C LYS A 70 -4.97 -13.55 0.89
N SER A 71 -4.55 -14.66 0.31
CA SER A 71 -3.34 -15.37 0.71
C SER A 71 -2.10 -14.50 0.46
N GLU A 72 -0.99 -14.83 1.12
CA GLU A 72 0.27 -14.13 0.93
C GLU A 72 0.71 -14.13 -0.54
N GLU A 73 0.53 -15.23 -1.26
CA GLU A 73 0.90 -15.36 -2.67
C GLU A 73 0.06 -14.44 -3.58
N GLU A 74 -1.23 -14.32 -3.32
CA GLU A 74 -2.10 -13.37 -4.05
C GLU A 74 -1.66 -11.92 -3.81
N VAL A 75 -1.23 -11.59 -2.58
CA VAL A 75 -0.65 -10.28 -2.28
C VAL A 75 0.65 -10.04 -3.04
N VAL A 76 1.53 -11.05 -3.10
CA VAL A 76 2.79 -10.97 -3.87
C VAL A 76 2.48 -10.71 -5.34
N ASP A 77 1.53 -11.43 -5.92
CA ASP A 77 1.14 -11.26 -7.32
C ASP A 77 0.57 -9.87 -7.60
N ASP A 78 -0.24 -9.33 -6.69
CA ASP A 78 -0.75 -7.96 -6.78
C ASP A 78 0.39 -6.92 -6.72
N LEU A 79 1.34 -7.09 -5.81
CA LEU A 79 2.51 -6.22 -5.70
C LEU A 79 3.36 -6.26 -6.98
N VAL A 80 3.63 -7.47 -7.50
CA VAL A 80 4.37 -7.68 -8.76
C VAL A 80 3.65 -7.03 -9.93
N ARG A 81 2.33 -7.21 -10.03
CA ARG A 81 1.49 -6.64 -11.09
C ARG A 81 1.52 -5.12 -11.06
N VAL A 82 1.29 -4.50 -9.90
CA VAL A 82 1.28 -3.03 -9.75
C VAL A 82 2.67 -2.46 -10.04
N ALA A 83 3.72 -3.02 -9.43
CA ALA A 83 5.09 -2.56 -9.64
C ALA A 83 5.53 -2.70 -11.11
N SER A 84 5.18 -3.80 -11.78
CA SER A 84 5.47 -3.99 -13.21
C SER A 84 4.74 -3.00 -14.10
N PHE A 85 3.46 -2.75 -13.82
CA PHE A 85 2.65 -1.81 -14.60
C PHE A 85 3.21 -0.39 -14.56
N PHE A 86 3.59 0.07 -13.36
CA PHE A 86 4.16 1.40 -13.16
C PHE A 86 5.69 1.46 -13.34
N LYS A 87 6.34 0.33 -13.64
CA LYS A 87 7.80 0.20 -13.77
C LYS A 87 8.54 0.74 -12.54
N ALA A 88 8.11 0.31 -11.36
CA ALA A 88 8.67 0.78 -10.10
C ALA A 88 10.14 0.38 -9.93
N ASP A 89 10.98 1.34 -9.52
CA ASP A 89 12.40 1.10 -9.21
C ASP A 89 12.64 0.51 -7.81
N ALA A 90 11.65 0.63 -6.91
CA ALA A 90 11.70 0.14 -5.54
C ALA A 90 10.30 -0.09 -4.99
N ILE A 91 10.19 -0.98 -4.00
CA ILE A 91 8.96 -1.24 -3.23
C ILE A 91 9.29 -1.07 -1.74
N THR A 92 8.40 -0.42 -1.00
CA THR A 92 8.55 -0.23 0.45
C THR A 92 7.19 -0.32 1.14
N THR A 93 7.20 -0.68 2.43
CA THR A 93 6.03 -0.68 3.29
C THR A 93 6.39 -0.17 4.68
N ASN A 94 5.49 0.58 5.30
CA ASN A 94 5.56 0.92 6.72
C ASN A 94 4.73 -0.05 7.57
N ASN A 95 4.13 -1.09 6.99
CA ASN A 95 3.27 -2.03 7.71
C ASN A 95 3.97 -3.38 7.89
N GLU A 96 4.09 -3.83 9.15
CA GLU A 96 4.78 -5.08 9.52
C GLU A 96 4.17 -6.31 8.85
N LEU A 97 2.84 -6.34 8.67
CA LEU A 97 2.13 -7.50 8.10
C LEU A 97 2.44 -7.71 6.61
N PHE A 98 3.00 -6.71 5.92
CA PHE A 98 3.30 -6.77 4.50
C PHE A 98 4.80 -6.88 4.20
N ILE A 99 5.67 -7.02 5.21
CA ILE A 99 7.13 -7.15 5.00
C ILE A 99 7.47 -8.40 4.18
N ALA A 100 6.97 -9.56 4.59
CA ALA A 100 7.23 -10.83 3.91
C ALA A 100 6.76 -10.85 2.44
N PRO A 101 5.50 -10.49 2.11
CA PRO A 101 5.07 -10.45 0.71
C PRO A 101 5.80 -9.35 -0.10
N MET A 102 6.15 -8.22 0.52
CA MET A 102 6.96 -7.19 -0.16
C MET A 102 8.35 -7.71 -0.55
N ALA A 103 9.03 -8.42 0.35
CA ALA A 103 10.36 -8.98 0.09
C ALA A 103 10.32 -9.97 -1.08
N LYS A 104 9.34 -10.89 -1.09
CA LYS A 104 9.12 -11.84 -2.19
C LYS A 104 8.82 -11.15 -3.52
N ALA A 105 7.98 -10.10 -3.52
CA ALA A 105 7.68 -9.35 -4.74
C ALA A 105 8.91 -8.61 -5.29
N ALA A 106 9.71 -8.01 -4.41
CA ALA A 106 10.95 -7.34 -4.80
C ALA A 106 11.97 -8.33 -5.39
N GLU A 107 12.09 -9.53 -4.80
CA GLU A 107 12.94 -10.61 -5.32
C GLU A 107 12.50 -11.04 -6.74
N ARG A 108 11.18 -11.27 -6.95
CA ARG A 108 10.63 -11.65 -8.26
C ARG A 108 10.92 -10.62 -9.36
N LEU A 109 10.98 -9.34 -8.99
CA LEU A 109 11.22 -8.24 -9.93
C LEU A 109 12.69 -7.90 -10.09
N GLY A 110 13.60 -8.56 -9.37
CA GLY A 110 15.02 -8.21 -9.36
C GLY A 110 15.29 -6.80 -8.78
N LEU A 111 14.37 -6.27 -7.98
CA LEU A 111 14.53 -4.99 -7.30
C LEU A 111 15.36 -5.18 -6.03
N ARG A 112 15.90 -4.08 -5.50
CA ARG A 112 16.52 -4.09 -4.17
C ARG A 112 15.42 -4.36 -3.13
N GLY A 113 15.22 -5.63 -2.78
CA GLY A 113 14.35 -6.06 -1.71
C GLY A 113 15.08 -6.06 -0.37
N ALA A 114 14.46 -5.49 0.65
CA ALA A 114 14.89 -5.72 2.02
C ALA A 114 14.49 -7.16 2.42
N GLY A 115 15.47 -7.93 2.89
CA GLY A 115 15.21 -8.93 3.92
C GLY A 115 14.84 -8.24 5.22
#